data_AF-A0A9W7THE2-F1
#
_entry.id   AF-A0A9W7THE2-F1
#
_cell.length_a   1.000
_cell.length_b   1.000
_cell.length_c   1.000
_cell.angle_alpha   90.00
_cell.angle_beta   90.00
_cell.angle_gamma   90.00
#
_symmetry.space_group_name_H-M   'P 1'
#
loop_
_entity.id
_entity.type
_entity.pdbx_description
1 polymer ?
#
loop_
_entity_poly.entity_id
_entity_poly.type
_entity_poly.pdbx_seq_one_letter_code
_entity_poly.pdbx_strand_id
1 'polypeptide(L)'
;ATPVILKIILTDGSSQRLTLRSGLPASIDDLMVEVKKQCGLEGNFRLQFMDLMFGNEYLNLTSVSEIVDKGTLKIITVVSPVTEPQIFSPSSVCDYLSQSSGTDTLSSSESTSSRSAWLAVFHVPKFSYDAEIKLQQAHLAYLQNGTVLSPDPKLKSAILDGLVQEIVRYKVYVCDKEMEQVAQSLIKKHPCLTEKGSSTGCGGWKVSLKFKLSNYRTQLRKLGCPEVVVNSLKHKPPGKGSSAFGVKKAKRAEVNFCPAYSSETQESLEAIQKDLLLDVKKKDNRQVVKLKMEKTFAHRRQEVVRDAPMVANFMARWPALFEVREINAEFKRITTVPLQSKFLSQLDLHSYNLMKLFQQRGGQLAKRLQPIIAEMAEVSLTKVIFVTTNLNATAYNDIVRNCRNFHELTIEHFHRKSSSSTIYSG
;
A
#
# COMPACT_ATOMS: atom_id res chain seq x y z
N ALA A 1 -40.07 -18.88 -29.91
CA ALA A 1 -38.85 -18.98 -29.10
C ALA A 1 -39.08 -19.97 -27.98
N THR A 2 -38.11 -20.83 -27.68
CA THR A 2 -38.21 -21.80 -26.58
C THR A 2 -38.06 -21.08 -25.24
N PRO A 3 -38.89 -21.39 -24.22
CA PRO A 3 -38.75 -20.78 -22.91
C PRO A 3 -37.43 -21.21 -22.28
N VAL A 4 -36.69 -20.27 -21.70
CA VAL A 4 -35.39 -20.51 -21.07
C VAL A 4 -35.52 -20.31 -19.56
N ILE A 5 -35.04 -21.29 -18.80
CA ILE A 5 -35.06 -21.27 -17.33
C ILE A 5 -33.64 -21.10 -16.82
N LEU A 6 -33.40 -20.11 -15.98
CA LEU A 6 -32.08 -19.82 -15.43
C LEU A 6 -32.13 -19.81 -13.90
N LYS A 7 -31.03 -20.24 -13.28
CA LYS A 7 -30.80 -20.05 -11.85
C LYS A 7 -30.00 -18.76 -11.65
N ILE A 8 -30.55 -17.81 -10.90
CA ILE A 8 -29.86 -16.54 -10.58
C ILE A 8 -29.38 -16.59 -9.15
N ILE A 9 -28.11 -16.25 -8.93
CA ILE A 9 -27.51 -16.04 -7.60
C ILE A 9 -27.45 -14.54 -7.34
N LEU A 10 -28.16 -14.09 -6.31
CA LEU A 10 -28.23 -12.71 -5.86
C LEU A 10 -26.99 -12.34 -5.04
N THR A 11 -26.82 -11.05 -4.79
CA THR A 11 -25.64 -10.49 -4.10
C THR A 11 -25.55 -10.87 -2.63
N ASP A 12 -26.67 -11.25 -2.02
CA ASP A 12 -26.76 -11.79 -0.65
C ASP A 12 -26.43 -13.29 -0.56
N GLY A 13 -26.15 -13.93 -1.71
CA GLY A 13 -25.87 -15.36 -1.81
C GLY A 13 -27.11 -16.25 -1.91
N SER A 14 -28.32 -15.68 -1.87
CA SER A 14 -29.56 -16.42 -2.16
C SER A 14 -29.69 -16.70 -3.66
N SER A 15 -30.53 -17.68 -4.04
CA SER A 15 -30.76 -17.99 -5.45
C SER A 15 -32.23 -18.08 -5.81
N GLN A 16 -32.59 -17.53 -6.96
CA GLN A 16 -33.95 -17.47 -7.49
C GLN A 16 -34.00 -18.05 -8.90
N ARG A 17 -35.14 -18.62 -9.28
CA ARG A 17 -35.40 -19.09 -10.65
C ARG A 17 -35.93 -17.94 -11.51
N LEU A 18 -35.24 -17.63 -12.61
CA LEU A 18 -35.70 -16.72 -13.66
C LEU A 18 -36.32 -17.52 -14.80
N THR A 19 -37.48 -17.10 -15.29
CA THR A 19 -38.14 -17.73 -16.45
C THR A 19 -38.34 -16.71 -17.56
N LEU A 20 -37.67 -16.92 -18.68
CA LEU A 20 -37.76 -16.10 -19.89
C LEU A 20 -38.76 -16.74 -20.85
N ARG A 21 -40.03 -16.30 -20.79
CA ARG A 21 -41.14 -16.89 -21.57
C ARG A 21 -40.98 -16.71 -23.08
N SER A 22 -40.28 -15.66 -23.50
CA SER A 22 -40.07 -15.30 -24.91
C SER A 22 -38.72 -15.78 -25.47
N GLY A 23 -37.99 -16.63 -24.74
CA GLY A 23 -36.62 -17.06 -25.07
C GLY A 23 -35.55 -16.05 -24.65
N LEU A 24 -34.30 -16.29 -25.08
CA LEU A 24 -33.17 -15.40 -24.79
C LEU A 24 -33.38 -14.03 -25.45
N PRO A 25 -33.18 -12.91 -24.71
CA PRO A 25 -33.27 -11.56 -25.26
C PRO A 25 -32.22 -11.30 -26.35
N ALA A 26 -32.46 -10.32 -27.22
CA ALA A 26 -31.54 -9.95 -28.29
C ALA A 26 -30.30 -9.19 -27.79
N SER A 27 -30.38 -8.57 -26.61
CA SER A 27 -29.29 -7.80 -26.01
C SER A 27 -29.10 -8.14 -24.52
N ILE A 28 -27.90 -7.88 -24.00
CA ILE A 28 -27.59 -8.03 -22.57
C ILE A 28 -28.39 -7.01 -21.74
N ASP A 29 -28.62 -5.81 -22.28
CA ASP A 29 -29.40 -4.77 -21.60
C ASP A 29 -30.85 -5.21 -21.37
N ASP A 30 -31.48 -5.84 -22.37
CA ASP A 30 -32.83 -6.41 -22.24
C ASP A 30 -32.88 -7.53 -21.19
N LEU A 31 -31.84 -8.37 -21.14
CA LEU A 31 -31.69 -9.39 -20.11
C LEU A 31 -31.55 -8.79 -18.72
N MET A 32 -30.76 -7.72 -18.55
CA MET A 32 -30.61 -7.03 -17.28
C MET A 32 -31.93 -6.41 -16.82
N VAL A 33 -32.74 -5.86 -17.72
CA VAL A 33 -34.08 -5.33 -17.40
C VAL A 33 -35.00 -6.43 -16.89
N GLU A 34 -35.03 -7.59 -17.53
CA GLU A 34 -35.90 -8.70 -17.11
C GLU A 34 -35.43 -9.31 -15.78
N VAL A 35 -34.11 -9.38 -15.55
CA VAL A 35 -33.53 -9.79 -14.26
C VAL A 35 -33.90 -8.78 -13.16
N LYS A 36 -33.78 -7.47 -13.41
CA LYS A 36 -34.21 -6.42 -12.45
C LYS A 36 -35.67 -6.61 -12.05
N LYS A 37 -36.52 -6.81 -13.04
CA LYS A 37 -37.97 -6.94 -12.88
C LYS A 37 -38.37 -8.18 -12.08
N GLN A 38 -37.80 -9.35 -12.38
CA GLN A 38 -38.17 -10.61 -11.70
C GLN A 38 -37.48 -10.81 -10.35
N CYS A 39 -36.29 -10.24 -10.15
CA CYS A 39 -35.53 -10.36 -8.91
C CYS A 39 -35.68 -9.14 -7.96
N GLY A 40 -36.43 -8.11 -8.35
CA GLY A 40 -36.67 -6.94 -7.50
C GLY A 40 -35.41 -6.14 -7.16
N LEU A 41 -34.50 -5.98 -8.13
CA LEU A 41 -33.19 -5.36 -7.92
C LEU A 41 -33.17 -3.89 -8.29
N GLU A 42 -32.63 -3.07 -7.39
CA GLU A 42 -32.39 -1.63 -7.62
C GLU A 42 -30.88 -1.36 -7.84
N GLY A 43 -30.56 -0.54 -8.84
CA GLY A 43 -29.19 -0.11 -9.14
C GLY A 43 -28.51 -0.79 -10.33
N ASN A 44 -27.21 -0.50 -10.51
CA ASN A 44 -26.39 -1.05 -11.59
C ASN A 44 -25.70 -2.32 -11.13
N PHE A 45 -25.83 -3.40 -11.90
CA PHE A 45 -25.15 -4.67 -11.66
C PHE A 45 -24.60 -5.24 -12.95
N ARG A 46 -23.63 -6.14 -12.81
CA ARG A 46 -23.11 -6.98 -13.89
C ARG A 46 -23.56 -8.42 -13.70
N LEU A 47 -23.70 -9.15 -14.79
CA LEU A 47 -24.02 -10.58 -14.82
C LEU A 47 -22.76 -11.40 -15.11
N GLN A 48 -22.62 -12.51 -14.40
CA GLN A 48 -21.65 -13.56 -14.70
C GLN A 48 -22.37 -14.87 -14.99
N PHE A 49 -21.88 -15.67 -15.93
CA PHE A 49 -22.39 -17.02 -16.18
C PHE A 49 -21.41 -18.08 -15.68
N MET A 50 -21.92 -19.24 -15.32
CA MET A 50 -21.11 -20.38 -14.92
C MET A 50 -20.64 -21.14 -16.16
N ASP A 51 -19.32 -21.20 -16.37
CA ASP A 51 -18.72 -21.85 -17.53
C ASP A 51 -18.29 -23.30 -17.20
N LEU A 52 -18.86 -24.25 -17.94
CA LEU A 52 -18.56 -25.68 -17.80
C LEU A 52 -17.13 -26.03 -18.27
N MET A 53 -16.57 -25.27 -19.22
CA MET A 53 -15.24 -25.49 -19.79
C MET A 53 -14.11 -25.07 -18.84
N PHE A 54 -14.41 -24.19 -17.89
CA PHE A 54 -13.46 -23.69 -16.88
C PHE A 54 -13.78 -24.22 -15.47
N GLY A 55 -14.31 -25.45 -15.36
CA GLY A 55 -14.51 -26.10 -14.06
C GLY A 55 -15.60 -25.46 -13.21
N ASN A 56 -16.67 -24.94 -13.82
CA ASN A 56 -17.78 -24.24 -13.17
C ASN A 56 -17.40 -22.89 -12.52
N GLU A 57 -16.36 -22.23 -13.02
CA GLU A 57 -16.03 -20.85 -12.64
C GLU A 57 -17.02 -19.83 -13.24
N TYR A 58 -17.16 -18.68 -12.60
CA TYR A 58 -18.05 -17.60 -13.05
C TYR A 58 -17.30 -16.59 -13.91
N LEU A 59 -17.67 -16.49 -15.18
CA LEU A 59 -17.11 -15.54 -16.15
C LEU A 59 -18.07 -14.38 -16.40
N ASN A 60 -17.54 -13.22 -16.75
CA ASN A 60 -18.39 -12.06 -17.11
C ASN A 60 -19.16 -12.37 -18.38
N LEU A 61 -20.46 -12.14 -18.35
CA LEU A 61 -21.32 -12.35 -19.50
C LEU A 61 -21.07 -11.23 -20.52
N THR A 62 -20.48 -11.59 -21.67
CA THR A 62 -20.19 -10.66 -22.77
C THR A 62 -21.10 -10.82 -23.97
N SER A 63 -21.80 -11.96 -24.06
CA SER A 63 -22.82 -12.23 -25.07
C SER A 63 -23.97 -13.07 -24.51
N VAL A 64 -25.21 -12.81 -24.96
CA VAL A 64 -26.38 -13.62 -24.56
C VAL A 64 -26.28 -15.06 -25.09
N SER A 65 -25.48 -15.30 -26.13
CA SER A 65 -25.22 -16.64 -26.68
C SER A 65 -24.44 -17.56 -25.74
N GLU A 66 -23.79 -17.01 -24.70
CA GLU A 66 -23.07 -17.79 -23.67
C GLU A 66 -24.04 -18.43 -22.65
N ILE A 67 -25.31 -18.05 -22.69
CA ILE A 67 -26.34 -18.54 -21.79
C ILE A 67 -26.99 -19.79 -22.36
N VAL A 68 -26.92 -20.89 -21.61
CA VAL A 68 -27.61 -22.14 -21.92
C VAL A 68 -28.88 -22.29 -21.07
N ASP A 69 -29.88 -23.00 -21.59
CA ASP A 69 -31.05 -23.38 -20.80
C ASP A 69 -30.63 -24.19 -19.57
N LYS A 70 -31.22 -23.88 -18.42
CA LYS A 70 -30.84 -24.37 -17.08
C LYS A 70 -29.44 -23.95 -16.61
N GLY A 71 -28.85 -22.93 -17.24
CA GLY A 71 -27.61 -22.29 -16.80
C GLY A 71 -27.74 -21.51 -15.49
N THR A 72 -26.59 -21.17 -14.89
CA THR A 72 -26.53 -20.37 -13.66
C THR A 72 -25.89 -19.00 -13.95
N LEU A 73 -26.57 -17.93 -13.54
CA LEU A 73 -26.10 -16.56 -13.58
C LEU A 73 -25.85 -16.03 -12.16
N LYS A 74 -24.85 -15.18 -11.99
CA LYS A 74 -24.50 -14.53 -10.72
C LYS A 74 -24.47 -13.01 -10.88
N ILE A 75 -25.09 -12.31 -9.93
CA ILE A 75 -25.21 -10.85 -9.94
C ILE A 75 -24.11 -10.23 -9.08
N ILE A 76 -23.48 -9.17 -9.60
CA ILE A 76 -22.50 -8.38 -8.84
C ILE A 76 -22.87 -6.90 -8.94
N THR A 77 -23.14 -6.27 -7.80
CA THR A 77 -23.45 -4.83 -7.70
C THR A 77 -22.25 -3.97 -8.04
N VAL A 78 -22.45 -2.93 -8.85
CA VAL A 78 -21.44 -1.90 -9.16
C VAL A 78 -21.72 -0.68 -8.29
N VAL A 79 -20.97 -0.51 -7.20
CA VAL A 79 -21.13 0.65 -6.30
C VAL A 79 -20.43 1.87 -6.91
N SER A 80 -21.19 2.91 -7.25
CA SER A 80 -20.65 4.22 -7.61
C SER A 80 -20.57 5.09 -6.35
N PRO A 81 -19.44 5.74 -6.03
CA PRO A 81 -19.32 6.55 -4.82
C PRO A 81 -20.02 7.91 -5.00
N VAL A 82 -21.14 8.11 -4.29
CA VAL A 82 -21.81 9.41 -4.16
C VAL A 82 -21.12 10.21 -3.05
N THR A 83 -20.81 11.47 -3.36
CA THR A 83 -20.11 12.43 -2.50
C THR A 83 -21.13 13.23 -1.68
N GLU A 84 -21.02 13.20 -0.36
CA GLU A 84 -21.64 14.22 0.52
C GLU A 84 -20.55 14.94 1.35
N PRO A 85 -20.70 16.24 1.63
CA PRO A 85 -19.64 17.06 2.21
C PRO A 85 -19.70 17.04 3.74
N GLN A 86 -18.66 16.55 4.38
CA GLN A 86 -18.44 16.68 5.83
C GLN A 86 -17.27 17.63 6.11
N ILE A 87 -17.55 18.61 6.95
CA ILE A 87 -16.69 19.72 7.39
C ILE A 87 -15.51 19.15 8.18
N PHE A 88 -14.28 19.45 7.74
CA PHE A 88 -13.05 19.07 8.45
C PHE A 88 -12.61 20.16 9.44
N SER A 89 -12.46 19.78 10.70
CA SER A 89 -11.60 20.47 11.68
C SER A 89 -10.21 19.81 11.72
N PRO A 90 -9.09 20.54 11.86
CA PRO A 90 -7.76 19.99 11.66
C PRO A 90 -7.17 19.45 12.97
N SER A 91 -7.06 18.13 13.09
CA SER A 91 -6.07 17.51 13.98
C SER A 91 -5.83 16.05 13.60
N SER A 92 -4.55 15.65 13.64
CA SER A 92 -4.01 14.30 13.45
C SER A 92 -3.73 13.87 12.00
N VAL A 93 -2.48 14.08 11.60
CA VAL A 93 -1.88 13.59 10.36
C VAL A 93 -1.79 12.06 10.36
N CYS A 94 -2.74 11.40 9.70
CA CYS A 94 -2.60 9.99 9.29
C CYS A 94 -3.46 9.65 8.06
N ASP A 95 -3.81 10.59 7.18
CA ASP A 95 -4.63 10.31 6.00
C ASP A 95 -3.81 10.14 4.72
N TYR A 96 -3.33 8.93 4.40
CA TYR A 96 -2.86 8.67 3.03
C TYR A 96 -3.07 7.22 2.59
N LEU A 97 -4.30 6.72 2.49
CA LEU A 97 -4.62 5.57 1.61
C LEU A 97 -6.02 5.68 1.03
N SER A 98 -6.06 5.90 -0.30
CA SER A 98 -7.10 5.65 -1.31
C SER A 98 -6.74 6.58 -2.48
N GLN A 99 -6.72 6.21 -3.76
CA GLN A 99 -7.26 5.07 -4.49
C GLN A 99 -6.44 5.03 -5.80
N SER A 100 -5.86 3.89 -6.20
CA SER A 100 -5.31 3.76 -7.55
C SER A 100 -5.85 2.49 -8.18
N SER A 101 -6.79 2.67 -9.11
CA SER A 101 -7.15 1.64 -10.08
C SER A 101 -5.95 1.36 -10.98
N GLY A 102 -5.54 0.10 -11.04
CA GLY A 102 -4.54 -0.40 -11.96
C GLY A 102 -4.68 -1.90 -12.06
N THR A 103 -5.10 -2.36 -13.22
CA THR A 103 -5.34 -3.76 -13.64
C THR A 103 -4.37 -4.79 -13.06
N ASP A 104 -4.92 -5.79 -12.37
CA ASP A 104 -4.20 -6.98 -11.91
C ASP A 104 -3.87 -7.90 -13.08
N THR A 105 -2.57 -8.20 -13.24
CA THR A 105 -2.09 -9.36 -13.99
C THR A 105 -1.64 -10.38 -12.96
N LEU A 106 -2.31 -11.53 -12.91
CA LEU A 106 -2.00 -12.64 -12.03
C LEU A 106 -0.56 -13.13 -12.29
N SER A 107 0.24 -13.21 -11.23
CA SER A 107 1.36 -14.15 -11.15
C SER A 107 1.62 -14.47 -9.69
N SER A 108 1.18 -15.66 -9.30
CA SER A 108 1.59 -16.33 -8.08
C SER A 108 3.09 -16.56 -8.12
N SER A 109 3.82 -15.94 -7.20
CA SER A 109 5.09 -16.44 -6.70
C SER A 109 5.24 -15.90 -5.29
N GLU A 110 5.19 -16.80 -4.30
CA GLU A 110 5.65 -16.52 -2.94
C GLU A 110 7.15 -16.19 -3.00
N SER A 111 7.46 -14.93 -3.29
CA SER A 111 8.80 -14.36 -3.16
C SER A 111 8.78 -13.46 -1.95
N THR A 112 9.18 -14.00 -0.80
CA THR A 112 9.20 -13.35 0.52
C THR A 112 10.16 -12.15 0.63
N SER A 113 10.66 -11.62 -0.49
CA SER A 113 11.55 -10.45 -0.55
C SER A 113 10.81 -9.12 -0.82
N SER A 114 9.58 -9.20 -1.33
CA SER A 114 8.74 -8.05 -1.64
C SER A 114 7.68 -7.86 -0.56
N ARG A 115 7.47 -6.64 -0.08
CA ARG A 115 6.39 -6.32 0.86
C ARG A 115 5.05 -6.87 0.34
N SER A 116 4.40 -7.76 1.08
CA SER A 116 2.98 -8.02 0.93
C SER A 116 2.27 -6.68 1.16
N ALA A 117 1.53 -6.18 0.17
CA ALA A 117 0.75 -4.96 0.37
C ALA A 117 -0.21 -5.18 1.56
N TRP A 118 -0.34 -4.17 2.42
CA TRP A 118 -1.30 -4.24 3.52
C TRP A 118 -2.70 -4.42 2.93
N LEU A 119 -3.42 -5.43 3.41
CA LEU A 119 -4.71 -5.79 2.84
C LEU A 119 -5.76 -4.70 3.13
N ALA A 120 -6.59 -4.40 2.13
CA ALA A 120 -7.75 -3.53 2.32
C ALA A 120 -8.74 -4.11 3.35
N VAL A 121 -8.78 -5.44 3.47
CA VAL A 121 -9.55 -6.16 4.50
C VAL A 121 -8.61 -7.15 5.19
N PHE A 122 -8.49 -7.05 6.52
CA PHE A 122 -7.67 -7.99 7.28
C PHE A 122 -8.47 -9.26 7.56
N HIS A 123 -7.94 -10.41 7.13
CA HIS A 123 -8.55 -11.70 7.40
C HIS A 123 -8.05 -12.26 8.73
N VAL A 124 -8.95 -12.44 9.68
CA VAL A 124 -8.61 -13.01 10.99
C VAL A 124 -8.25 -14.49 10.81
N PRO A 125 -7.06 -14.93 11.25
CA PRO A 125 -6.60 -16.30 11.10
C PRO A 125 -7.47 -17.28 11.89
N LYS A 126 -7.23 -18.58 11.67
CA LYS A 126 -7.71 -19.61 12.60
C LYS A 126 -6.80 -19.62 13.82
N PHE A 127 -7.39 -19.68 15.01
CA PHE A 127 -6.66 -19.78 16.27
C PHE A 127 -6.38 -21.24 16.63
N SER A 128 -5.72 -21.47 17.76
CA SER A 128 -5.51 -22.81 18.29
C SER A 128 -6.85 -23.53 18.52
N TYR A 129 -6.83 -24.86 18.44
CA TYR A 129 -8.05 -25.68 18.53
C TYR A 129 -8.87 -25.41 19.81
N ASP A 130 -8.19 -25.26 20.95
CA ASP A 130 -8.82 -24.93 22.23
C ASP A 130 -9.44 -23.52 22.26
N ALA A 131 -8.79 -22.55 21.60
CA ALA A 131 -9.32 -21.19 21.47
C ALA A 131 -10.55 -21.14 20.57
N GLU A 132 -10.54 -21.87 19.45
CA GLU A 132 -11.68 -21.95 18.52
C GLU A 132 -12.92 -22.59 19.19
N ILE A 133 -12.75 -23.67 19.96
CA ILE A 133 -13.87 -24.27 20.72
C ILE A 133 -14.50 -23.24 21.67
N LYS A 134 -13.67 -22.52 22.44
CA LYS A 134 -14.17 -21.50 23.37
C LYS A 134 -14.87 -20.35 22.64
N LEU A 135 -14.32 -19.90 21.51
CA LEU A 135 -14.91 -18.85 20.69
C LEU A 135 -16.25 -19.27 20.08
N GLN A 136 -16.38 -20.53 19.63
CA GLN A 136 -17.62 -21.08 19.12
C GLN A 136 -18.70 -21.16 20.21
N GLN A 137 -18.37 -21.67 21.39
CA GLN A 137 -19.29 -21.71 22.54
C GLN A 137 -19.76 -20.31 22.93
N ALA A 138 -18.83 -19.35 22.98
CA ALA A 138 -19.15 -17.96 23.27
C ALA A 138 -19.99 -17.30 22.17
N HIS A 139 -19.76 -17.65 20.90
CA HIS A 139 -20.55 -17.16 19.79
C HIS A 139 -22.00 -17.65 19.87
N LEU A 140 -22.22 -18.93 20.22
CA LEU A 140 -23.55 -19.46 20.46
C LEU A 140 -24.26 -18.74 21.62
N ALA A 141 -23.57 -18.53 22.75
CA ALA A 141 -24.12 -17.79 23.89
C ALA A 141 -24.45 -16.32 23.55
N TYR A 142 -23.65 -15.71 22.67
CA TYR A 142 -23.90 -14.36 22.17
C TYR A 142 -25.14 -14.31 21.26
N LEU A 143 -25.32 -15.29 20.37
CA LEU A 143 -26.51 -15.36 19.51
C LEU A 143 -27.79 -15.60 20.31
N GLN A 144 -27.74 -16.40 21.38
CA GLN A 144 -28.92 -16.70 22.19
C GLN A 144 -29.33 -15.51 23.06
N ASN A 145 -28.38 -14.89 23.77
CA ASN A 145 -28.70 -13.99 24.88
C ASN A 145 -28.00 -12.61 24.78
N GLY A 146 -27.22 -12.36 23.71
CA GLY A 146 -26.37 -11.17 23.60
C GLY A 146 -25.19 -11.16 24.57
N THR A 147 -24.87 -12.30 25.19
CA THR A 147 -23.82 -12.40 26.20
C THR A 147 -22.44 -12.19 25.59
N VAL A 148 -21.77 -11.12 26.00
CA VAL A 148 -20.37 -10.83 25.65
C VAL A 148 -19.45 -11.71 26.50
N LEU A 149 -18.46 -12.32 25.85
CA LEU A 149 -17.40 -13.08 26.49
C LEU A 149 -16.34 -12.12 27.04
N SER A 150 -16.03 -12.24 28.34
CA SER A 150 -14.78 -11.74 28.90
C SER A 150 -13.72 -12.83 28.79
N PRO A 151 -12.75 -12.74 27.86
CA PRO A 151 -11.80 -13.82 27.64
C PRO A 151 -10.89 -14.00 28.85
N ASP A 152 -10.65 -15.25 29.23
CA ASP A 152 -9.61 -15.56 30.23
C ASP A 152 -8.22 -15.14 29.71
N PRO A 153 -7.24 -14.84 30.59
CA PRO A 153 -5.93 -14.35 30.16
C PRO A 153 -5.21 -15.28 29.16
N LYS A 154 -5.41 -16.60 29.27
CA LYS A 154 -4.80 -17.59 28.36
C LYS A 154 -5.45 -17.51 26.97
N LEU A 155 -6.78 -17.50 26.89
CA LEU A 155 -7.51 -17.31 25.63
C LEU A 155 -7.15 -15.97 24.98
N LYS A 156 -7.13 -14.89 25.75
CA LYS A 156 -6.76 -13.56 25.25
C LYS A 156 -5.35 -13.57 24.65
N SER A 157 -4.38 -14.19 25.32
CA SER A 157 -3.03 -14.30 24.78
C SER A 157 -3.00 -15.10 23.48
N ALA A 158 -3.67 -16.26 23.42
CA ALA A 158 -3.68 -17.12 22.23
C ALA A 158 -4.25 -16.40 20.99
N ILE A 159 -5.34 -15.65 21.16
CA ILE A 159 -5.93 -14.82 20.09
C ILE A 159 -4.93 -13.75 19.64
N LEU A 160 -4.33 -13.02 20.58
CA LEU A 160 -3.35 -11.98 20.27
C LEU A 160 -2.09 -12.56 19.60
N ASP A 161 -1.64 -13.74 20.00
CA ASP A 161 -0.51 -14.44 19.39
C ASP A 161 -0.82 -14.81 17.93
N GLY A 162 -1.98 -15.40 17.65
CA GLY A 162 -2.41 -15.72 16.28
C GLY A 162 -2.52 -14.49 15.39
N LEU A 163 -3.11 -13.40 15.91
CA LEU A 163 -3.20 -12.13 15.18
C LEU A 163 -1.82 -11.53 14.90
N VAL A 164 -0.93 -11.50 15.89
CA VAL A 164 0.43 -10.95 15.72
C VAL A 164 1.22 -11.77 14.71
N GLN A 165 1.13 -13.09 14.74
CA GLN A 165 1.78 -13.96 13.75
C GLN A 165 1.31 -13.67 12.32
N GLU A 166 0.02 -13.40 12.14
CA GLU A 166 -0.52 -13.04 10.83
C GLU A 166 -0.08 -11.62 10.42
N ILE A 167 -0.13 -10.65 11.33
CA ILE A 167 0.30 -9.26 11.08
C ILE A 167 1.76 -9.20 10.57
N VAL A 168 2.68 -9.93 11.23
CA VAL A 168 4.12 -9.83 10.90
C VAL A 168 4.46 -10.42 9.53
N ARG A 169 3.58 -11.22 8.91
CA ARG A 169 3.72 -11.66 7.52
C ARG A 169 3.59 -10.52 6.52
N TYR A 170 2.88 -9.46 6.89
CA TYR A 170 2.73 -8.26 6.08
C TYR A 170 3.72 -7.17 6.51
N LYS A 171 3.78 -6.87 7.82
CA LYS A 171 4.52 -5.73 8.34
C LYS A 171 4.87 -5.87 9.82
N VAL A 172 6.13 -5.68 10.16
CA VAL A 172 6.59 -5.70 11.55
C VAL A 172 6.28 -4.39 12.30
N TYR A 173 6.26 -3.26 11.58
CA TYR A 173 6.02 -1.91 12.12
C TYR A 173 4.69 -1.34 11.63
N VAL A 174 3.62 -1.68 12.35
CA VAL A 174 2.24 -1.31 11.99
C VAL A 174 1.87 0.09 12.53
N CYS A 175 1.09 0.86 11.76
CA CYS A 175 0.56 2.15 12.16
C CYS A 175 -0.76 2.03 12.94
N ASP A 176 -1.23 3.10 13.58
CA ASP A 176 -2.41 3.02 14.45
C ASP A 176 -3.70 2.64 13.68
N LYS A 177 -3.85 3.12 12.45
CA LYS A 177 -5.01 2.81 11.58
C LYS A 177 -5.05 1.33 11.16
N GLU A 178 -3.90 0.79 10.77
CA GLU A 178 -3.76 -0.63 10.44
C GLU A 178 -4.08 -1.50 11.68
N MET A 179 -3.63 -1.11 12.88
CA MET A 179 -3.97 -1.81 14.13
C MET A 179 -5.46 -1.74 14.47
N GLU A 180 -6.10 -0.61 14.19
CA GLU A 180 -7.54 -0.42 14.36
C GLU A 180 -8.34 -1.31 13.41
N GLN A 181 -7.92 -1.41 12.15
CA GLN A 181 -8.52 -2.32 11.16
C GLN A 181 -8.45 -3.79 11.61
N VAL A 182 -7.32 -4.23 12.18
CA VAL A 182 -7.20 -5.60 12.72
C VAL A 182 -8.18 -5.82 13.86
N ALA A 183 -8.25 -4.87 14.80
CA ALA A 183 -9.16 -4.96 15.94
C ALA A 183 -10.64 -4.99 15.51
N GLN A 184 -11.02 -4.15 14.53
CA GLN A 184 -12.36 -4.17 13.95
C GLN A 184 -12.68 -5.49 13.24
N SER A 185 -11.71 -6.03 12.49
CA SER A 185 -11.87 -7.31 11.79
C SER A 185 -12.05 -8.48 12.76
N LEU A 186 -11.35 -8.45 13.91
CA LEU A 186 -11.53 -9.40 15.00
C LEU A 186 -12.97 -9.37 15.55
N ILE A 187 -13.48 -8.18 15.88
CA ILE A 187 -14.84 -8.02 16.41
C ILE A 187 -15.90 -8.40 15.37
N LYS A 188 -15.69 -8.04 14.10
CA LYS A 188 -16.60 -8.42 13.01
C LYS A 188 -16.73 -9.94 12.87
N LYS A 189 -15.61 -10.67 13.00
CA LYS A 189 -15.63 -12.15 12.95
C LYS A 189 -16.16 -12.77 14.23
N HIS A 190 -15.85 -12.19 15.38
CA HIS A 190 -16.26 -12.68 16.70
C HIS A 190 -16.95 -11.58 17.52
N PRO A 191 -18.24 -11.28 17.26
CA PRO A 191 -18.99 -10.24 17.97
C PRO A 191 -19.06 -10.44 19.49
N CYS A 192 -18.94 -11.69 19.94
CA CYS A 192 -18.88 -12.05 21.36
C CYS A 192 -17.67 -11.45 22.10
N LEU A 193 -16.64 -10.96 21.41
CA LEU A 193 -15.45 -10.33 21.99
C LEU A 193 -15.56 -8.80 22.18
N THR A 194 -16.72 -8.21 21.88
CA THR A 194 -16.92 -6.75 21.92
C THR A 194 -16.77 -6.20 23.34
N GLU A 195 -15.88 -5.24 23.57
CA GLU A 195 -15.70 -4.63 24.90
C GLU A 195 -16.84 -3.66 25.24
N LYS A 196 -17.41 -3.82 26.44
CA LYS A 196 -18.46 -2.92 26.95
C LYS A 196 -17.86 -1.56 27.33
N GLY A 197 -18.51 -0.47 26.92
CA GLY A 197 -18.12 0.91 27.28
C GLY A 197 -17.13 1.59 26.32
N SER A 198 -16.76 0.94 25.22
CA SER A 198 -15.99 1.58 24.13
C SER A 198 -16.94 1.98 23.00
N SER A 199 -16.81 3.20 22.46
CA SER A 199 -17.61 3.66 21.31
C SER A 199 -17.45 2.79 20.05
N THR A 200 -16.33 2.09 19.91
CA THR A 200 -16.03 1.18 18.80
C THR A 200 -16.06 -0.30 19.20
N GLY A 201 -16.13 -0.62 20.49
CA GLY A 201 -16.11 -1.99 21.01
C GLY A 201 -14.78 -2.75 20.82
N CYS A 202 -13.77 -2.16 20.16
CA CYS A 202 -12.50 -2.80 19.82
C CYS A 202 -11.26 -2.09 20.40
N GLY A 203 -11.45 -1.02 21.18
CA GLY A 203 -10.36 -0.16 21.66
C GLY A 203 -9.31 -0.87 22.51
N GLY A 204 -9.72 -1.68 23.49
CA GLY A 204 -8.81 -2.43 24.35
C GLY A 204 -8.14 -3.59 23.64
N TRP A 205 -8.77 -4.17 22.61
CA TRP A 205 -8.10 -5.10 21.68
C TRP A 205 -6.99 -4.41 20.89
N LYS A 206 -7.23 -3.21 20.36
CA LYS A 206 -6.20 -2.39 19.68
C LYS A 206 -5.00 -2.13 20.61
N VAL A 207 -5.26 -1.73 21.85
CA VAL A 207 -4.19 -1.48 22.84
C VAL A 207 -3.43 -2.77 23.17
N SER A 208 -4.14 -3.87 23.42
CA SER A 208 -3.55 -5.18 23.72
C SER A 208 -2.66 -5.68 22.58
N LEU A 209 -3.11 -5.51 21.33
CA LEU A 209 -2.34 -5.83 20.13
C LEU A 209 -1.06 -4.99 20.03
N LYS A 210 -1.12 -3.69 20.31
CA LYS A 210 0.08 -2.82 20.30
C LYS A 210 1.14 -3.31 21.28
N PHE A 211 0.74 -3.66 22.50
CA PHE A 211 1.66 -4.22 23.50
C PHE A 211 2.21 -5.58 23.06
N LYS A 212 1.33 -6.48 22.61
CA LYS A 212 1.72 -7.83 22.17
C LYS A 212 2.70 -7.79 21.00
N LEU A 213 2.42 -7.00 19.96
CA LEU A 213 3.31 -6.81 18.83
C LEU A 213 4.66 -6.20 19.25
N SER A 214 4.65 -5.27 20.20
CA SER A 214 5.90 -4.70 20.74
C SER A 214 6.76 -5.74 21.47
N ASN A 215 6.15 -6.60 22.27
CA ASN A 215 6.82 -7.70 22.95
C ASN A 215 7.33 -8.74 21.94
N TYR A 216 6.52 -9.07 20.93
CA TYR A 216 6.90 -10.00 19.87
C TYR A 216 8.08 -9.48 19.06
N ARG A 217 8.13 -8.18 18.70
CA ARG A 217 9.32 -7.55 18.10
C ARG A 217 10.56 -7.73 18.97
N THR A 218 10.42 -7.62 20.29
CA THR A 218 11.55 -7.85 21.22
C THR A 218 12.03 -9.30 21.16
N GLN A 219 11.13 -10.27 21.01
CA GLN A 219 11.48 -11.68 20.80
C GLN A 219 12.15 -11.90 19.44
N LEU A 220 11.60 -11.37 18.34
CA LEU A 220 12.20 -11.44 17.01
C LEU A 220 13.63 -10.86 17.00
N ARG A 221 13.88 -9.80 17.76
CA ARG A 221 15.22 -9.25 17.95
C ARG A 221 16.17 -10.24 18.60
N LYS A 222 15.73 -10.96 19.65
CA LYS A 222 16.54 -11.98 20.32
C LYS A 222 16.85 -13.16 19.40
N LEU A 223 15.94 -13.48 18.49
CA LEU A 223 16.13 -14.51 17.45
C LEU A 223 17.02 -14.05 16.28
N GLY A 224 17.48 -12.79 16.28
CA GLY A 224 18.37 -12.28 15.24
C GLY A 224 17.66 -11.81 13.96
N CYS A 225 16.35 -11.58 13.99
CA CYS A 225 15.60 -11.08 12.83
C CYS A 225 16.18 -9.75 12.31
N PRO A 226 16.72 -9.69 11.07
CA PRO A 226 17.42 -8.51 10.56
C PRO A 226 16.59 -7.23 10.63
N GLU A 227 15.30 -7.29 10.25
CA GLU A 227 14.39 -6.14 10.20
C GLU A 227 14.20 -5.44 11.55
N VAL A 228 14.27 -6.18 12.67
CA VAL A 228 14.12 -5.61 14.02
C VAL A 228 15.47 -5.28 14.65
N VAL A 229 16.51 -6.05 14.33
CA VAL A 229 17.87 -5.85 14.85
C VAL A 229 18.46 -4.53 14.35
N VAL A 230 18.30 -4.18 13.07
CA VAL A 230 18.83 -2.93 12.50
C VAL A 230 18.23 -1.67 13.12
N ASN A 231 17.03 -1.78 13.69
CA ASN A 231 16.32 -0.69 14.36
C ASN A 231 16.54 -0.68 15.88
N SER A 232 17.46 -1.51 16.37
CA SER A 232 17.83 -1.55 17.78
C SER A 232 18.91 -0.51 18.09
N LEU A 233 18.68 0.30 19.11
CA LEU A 233 19.70 1.21 19.67
C LEU A 233 20.93 0.47 20.27
N LYS A 234 20.87 -0.86 20.38
CA LYS A 234 21.88 -1.68 21.07
C LYS A 234 22.90 -2.37 20.17
N HIS A 235 22.62 -2.57 18.87
CA HIS A 235 23.59 -3.18 17.95
C HIS A 235 24.44 -2.09 17.30
N LYS A 236 25.44 -1.63 18.04
CA LYS A 236 26.48 -0.75 17.52
C LYS A 236 27.57 -1.61 16.88
N PRO A 237 28.15 -1.22 15.74
CA PRO A 237 29.37 -1.85 15.24
C PRO A 237 30.47 -1.80 16.31
N PRO A 238 31.31 -2.83 16.44
CA PRO A 238 32.47 -2.77 17.33
C PRO A 238 33.32 -1.53 16.99
N GLY A 239 33.65 -0.73 18.00
CA GLY A 239 34.43 0.51 17.86
C GLY A 239 33.63 1.83 17.75
N LYS A 240 32.29 1.80 17.65
CA LYS A 240 31.45 3.02 17.61
C LYS A 240 30.58 3.15 18.86
N GLY A 241 31.20 3.53 19.98
CA GLY A 241 30.63 3.49 21.34
C GLY A 241 29.69 4.63 21.76
N SER A 242 29.51 5.70 20.99
CA SER A 242 28.66 6.84 21.44
C SER A 242 27.19 6.42 21.58
N SER A 243 26.50 6.92 22.61
CA SER A 243 25.05 6.73 22.85
C SER A 243 24.17 7.25 21.71
N ALA A 244 24.74 8.07 20.82
CA ALA A 244 24.08 8.66 19.66
C ALA A 244 24.89 8.38 18.37
N PHE A 245 25.08 7.12 17.98
CA PHE A 245 25.51 6.86 16.62
C PHE A 245 24.37 7.25 15.66
N GLY A 246 24.51 8.41 15.01
CA GLY A 246 23.63 8.87 13.92
C GLY A 246 22.31 9.54 14.30
N VAL A 247 21.90 9.59 15.57
CA VAL A 247 20.54 10.06 15.92
C VAL A 247 20.58 11.44 16.61
N LYS A 248 20.53 12.52 15.84
CA LYS A 248 19.99 13.80 16.33
C LYS A 248 18.46 13.65 16.45
N LYS A 249 18.00 13.01 17.54
CA LYS A 249 16.59 12.69 17.88
C LYS A 249 15.78 12.12 16.71
N ALA A 250 15.55 10.81 16.72
CA ALA A 250 14.79 10.14 15.68
C ALA A 250 13.42 10.80 15.49
N LYS A 251 13.22 11.45 14.35
CA LYS A 251 11.86 11.78 13.92
C LYS A 251 11.20 10.44 13.55
N ARG A 252 9.89 10.30 13.84
CA ARG A 252 9.07 9.08 13.67
C ARG A 252 9.18 8.34 12.31
N ALA A 253 9.87 8.90 11.31
CA ALA A 253 10.06 8.34 9.97
C ALA A 253 11.35 7.50 9.79
N GLU A 254 12.18 7.32 10.83
CA GLU A 254 13.52 6.70 10.72
C GLU A 254 13.55 5.16 10.95
N VAL A 255 12.44 4.45 10.74
CA VAL A 255 12.46 2.98 10.85
C VAL A 255 13.06 2.39 9.57
N ASN A 256 14.23 1.75 9.68
CA ASN A 256 14.88 1.09 8.57
C ASN A 256 14.16 -0.20 8.21
N PHE A 257 13.75 -0.33 6.94
CA PHE A 257 13.30 -1.59 6.40
C PHE A 257 14.50 -2.40 5.87
N CYS A 258 14.66 -3.62 6.39
CA CYS A 258 15.74 -4.55 6.05
C CYS A 258 15.21 -6.00 6.07
N PRO A 259 14.64 -6.50 4.96
CA PRO A 259 14.14 -7.87 4.89
C PRO A 259 15.27 -8.89 5.01
N ALA A 260 14.94 -10.12 5.42
CA ALA A 260 15.86 -11.25 5.43
C ALA A 260 16.09 -11.79 4.01
N TYR A 261 17.18 -12.54 3.82
CA TYR A 261 17.42 -13.26 2.57
C TYR A 261 16.39 -14.39 2.41
N SER A 262 15.73 -14.45 1.26
CA SER A 262 14.60 -15.35 1.00
C SER A 262 14.99 -16.83 0.85
N SER A 263 16.25 -17.12 0.53
CA SER A 263 16.84 -18.47 0.40
C SER A 263 18.29 -18.44 -0.07
N GLU A 264 18.77 -17.29 -0.52
CA GLU A 264 20.07 -17.15 -1.17
C GLU A 264 21.18 -16.83 -0.17
N THR A 265 22.36 -17.41 -0.41
CA THR A 265 23.56 -17.08 0.34
C THR A 265 24.11 -15.73 -0.11
N GLN A 266 24.85 -15.05 0.78
CA GLN A 266 25.52 -13.81 0.45
C GLN A 266 26.43 -13.97 -0.78
N GLU A 267 27.13 -15.10 -0.90
CA GLU A 267 28.02 -15.41 -2.02
C GLU A 267 27.26 -15.47 -3.37
N SER A 268 26.06 -16.07 -3.37
CA SER A 268 25.21 -16.11 -4.57
C SER A 268 24.75 -14.70 -4.97
N LEU A 269 24.37 -13.87 -4.00
CA LEU A 269 23.96 -12.49 -4.23
C LEU A 269 25.12 -11.62 -4.74
N GLU A 270 26.34 -11.87 -4.26
CA GLU A 270 27.56 -11.23 -4.77
C GLU A 270 27.88 -11.66 -6.21
N ALA A 271 27.65 -12.92 -6.57
CA ALA A 271 27.78 -13.37 -7.95
C ALA A 271 26.76 -12.67 -8.88
N ILE A 272 25.50 -12.57 -8.45
CA ILE A 272 24.45 -11.85 -9.20
C ILE A 272 24.81 -10.36 -9.35
N GLN A 273 25.42 -9.75 -8.34
CA GLN A 273 25.90 -8.37 -8.41
C GLN A 273 26.98 -8.19 -9.49
N LYS A 274 27.94 -9.10 -9.58
CA LYS A 274 29.00 -9.05 -10.62
C LYS A 274 28.40 -9.17 -12.02
N ASP A 275 27.44 -10.07 -12.21
CA ASP A 275 26.75 -10.20 -13.48
C ASP A 275 25.95 -8.94 -13.84
N LEU A 276 25.33 -8.30 -12.84
CA LEU A 276 24.56 -7.07 -13.04
C LEU A 276 25.43 -5.96 -13.66
N LEU A 277 26.70 -5.84 -13.25
CA LEU A 277 27.65 -4.86 -13.81
C LEU A 277 27.89 -5.05 -15.31
N LEU A 278 27.86 -6.30 -15.78
CA LEU A 278 27.98 -6.61 -17.20
C LEU A 278 26.64 -6.37 -17.91
N ASP A 279 25.54 -6.77 -17.28
CA ASP A 279 24.21 -6.73 -17.87
C ASP A 279 23.68 -5.31 -18.10
N VAL A 280 24.03 -4.35 -17.23
CA VAL A 280 23.69 -2.93 -17.39
C VAL A 280 24.33 -2.31 -18.63
N LYS A 281 25.49 -2.83 -19.08
CA LYS A 281 26.19 -2.33 -20.27
C LYS A 281 25.63 -2.90 -21.57
N LYS A 282 24.84 -3.97 -21.52
CA LYS A 282 24.29 -4.64 -22.70
C LYS A 282 23.07 -3.87 -23.24
N LYS A 283 22.97 -3.78 -24.57
CA LYS A 283 21.80 -3.23 -25.23
C LYS A 283 20.60 -4.17 -25.03
N ASP A 284 19.44 -3.60 -24.74
CA ASP A 284 18.15 -4.31 -24.58
C ASP A 284 18.05 -5.35 -23.44
N ASN A 285 18.89 -5.24 -22.40
CA ASN A 285 18.89 -6.22 -21.30
C ASN A 285 18.01 -5.83 -20.10
N ARG A 286 17.00 -4.97 -20.34
CA ARG A 286 16.27 -4.26 -19.29
C ARG A 286 15.51 -5.20 -18.35
N GLN A 287 14.88 -6.23 -18.90
CA GLN A 287 14.07 -7.17 -18.11
C GLN A 287 14.94 -8.05 -17.21
N VAL A 288 16.12 -8.44 -17.68
CA VAL A 288 17.09 -9.22 -16.90
C VAL A 288 17.64 -8.38 -15.76
N VAL A 289 18.02 -7.12 -16.03
CA VAL A 289 18.45 -6.18 -14.99
C VAL A 289 17.35 -6.00 -13.94
N LYS A 290 16.10 -5.78 -14.35
CA LYS A 290 14.97 -5.65 -13.43
C LYS A 290 14.81 -6.87 -12.50
N LEU A 291 14.87 -8.08 -13.06
CA LEU A 291 14.74 -9.32 -12.29
C LEU A 291 15.91 -9.50 -11.31
N LYS A 292 17.15 -9.27 -11.76
CA LYS A 292 18.34 -9.34 -10.91
C LYS A 292 18.30 -8.29 -9.81
N MET A 293 17.81 -7.09 -10.12
CA MET A 293 17.60 -6.01 -9.15
C MET A 293 16.57 -6.42 -8.10
N GLU A 294 15.43 -6.97 -8.48
CA GLU A 294 14.42 -7.48 -7.53
C GLU A 294 15.00 -8.54 -6.59
N LYS A 295 15.73 -9.49 -7.16
CA LYS A 295 16.37 -10.59 -6.46
C LYS A 295 17.41 -10.12 -5.42
N THR A 296 18.20 -9.10 -5.75
CA THR A 296 19.27 -8.56 -4.89
C THR A 296 18.82 -7.44 -3.95
N PHE A 297 17.51 -7.16 -3.87
CA PHE A 297 16.97 -6.07 -3.03
C PHE A 297 17.39 -6.16 -1.55
N ALA A 298 17.23 -7.34 -0.93
CA ALA A 298 17.57 -7.54 0.47
C ALA A 298 19.06 -7.27 0.74
N HIS A 299 19.94 -7.74 -0.15
CA HIS A 299 21.39 -7.52 -0.06
C HIS A 299 21.74 -6.03 -0.11
N ARG A 300 21.17 -5.29 -1.07
CA ARG A 300 21.38 -3.84 -1.18
C ARG A 300 20.90 -3.07 0.03
N ARG A 301 19.71 -3.41 0.57
CA ARG A 301 19.21 -2.76 1.80
C ARG A 301 20.12 -3.04 2.98
N GLN A 302 20.65 -4.25 3.09
CA GLN A 302 21.59 -4.58 4.13
C GLN A 302 22.89 -3.75 4.02
N GLU A 303 23.46 -3.63 2.82
CA GLU A 303 24.65 -2.80 2.54
C GLU A 303 24.40 -1.31 2.91
N VAL A 304 23.27 -0.74 2.47
CA VAL A 304 22.94 0.67 2.75
C VAL A 304 22.71 0.92 4.25
N VAL A 305 22.01 0.02 4.94
CA VAL A 305 21.61 0.21 6.34
C VAL A 305 22.76 -0.12 7.31
N ARG A 306 23.55 -1.15 7.03
CA ARG A 306 24.61 -1.62 7.94
C ARG A 306 25.96 -0.99 7.63
N ASP A 307 26.39 -1.06 6.38
CA ASP A 307 27.75 -0.68 6.01
C ASP A 307 27.85 0.82 5.76
N ALA A 308 26.72 1.46 5.41
CA ALA A 308 26.59 2.89 5.13
C ALA A 308 27.75 3.39 4.22
N PRO A 309 27.96 2.76 3.05
CA PRO A 309 29.08 3.09 2.18
C PRO A 309 28.97 4.51 1.63
N MET A 310 30.10 5.06 1.18
CA MET A 310 30.10 6.31 0.41
C MET A 310 29.25 6.15 -0.85
N VAL A 311 28.48 7.19 -1.20
CA VAL A 311 27.57 7.18 -2.36
C VAL A 311 28.32 6.79 -3.65
N ALA A 312 29.54 7.29 -3.84
CA ALA A 312 30.37 6.94 -5.00
C ALA A 312 30.68 5.43 -5.09
N ASN A 313 31.03 4.81 -3.97
CA ASN A 313 31.33 3.37 -3.91
C ASN A 313 30.06 2.54 -4.13
N PHE A 314 28.94 2.98 -3.56
CA PHE A 314 27.66 2.32 -3.73
C PHE A 314 27.16 2.41 -5.17
N MET A 315 27.35 3.56 -5.83
CA MET A 315 27.04 3.77 -7.24
C MET A 315 27.89 2.89 -8.16
N ALA A 316 29.19 2.74 -7.86
CA ALA A 316 30.05 1.85 -8.61
C ALA A 316 29.62 0.37 -8.49
N ARG A 317 29.12 -0.06 -7.33
CA ARG A 317 28.60 -1.41 -7.11
C ARG A 317 27.20 -1.64 -7.71
N TRP A 318 26.34 -0.63 -7.70
CA TRP A 318 24.94 -0.74 -8.13
C TRP A 318 24.56 0.35 -9.15
N PRO A 319 25.17 0.36 -10.34
CA PRO A 319 24.93 1.42 -11.33
C PRO A 319 23.47 1.46 -11.79
N ALA A 320 22.81 0.30 -11.89
CA ALA A 320 21.39 0.19 -12.24
C ALA A 320 20.48 0.97 -11.30
N LEU A 321 20.81 1.10 -10.00
CA LEU A 321 19.99 1.86 -9.04
C LEU A 321 19.88 3.35 -9.38
N PHE A 322 20.77 3.88 -10.22
CA PHE A 322 20.76 5.29 -10.61
C PHE A 322 19.99 5.53 -11.91
N GLU A 323 19.38 4.49 -12.46
CA GLU A 323 18.36 4.62 -13.50
C GLU A 323 17.00 4.94 -12.88
N VAL A 324 16.28 5.90 -13.49
CA VAL A 324 14.97 6.36 -13.00
C VAL A 324 14.00 5.20 -12.73
N ARG A 325 14.01 4.15 -13.56
CA ARG A 325 13.12 2.99 -13.43
C ARG A 325 13.42 2.20 -12.16
N GLU A 326 14.69 1.91 -11.91
CA GLU A 326 15.10 1.16 -10.71
C GLU A 326 14.99 2.02 -9.45
N ILE A 327 15.18 3.34 -9.51
CA ILE A 327 14.85 4.23 -8.38
C ILE A 327 13.38 4.10 -8.01
N ASN A 328 12.48 4.16 -9.00
CA ASN A 328 11.04 3.99 -8.75
C ASN A 328 10.71 2.61 -8.18
N ALA A 329 11.31 1.55 -8.74
CA ALA A 329 11.10 0.18 -8.27
C ALA A 329 11.62 -0.01 -6.83
N GLU A 330 12.83 0.46 -6.54
CA GLU A 330 13.44 0.38 -5.21
C GLU A 330 12.64 1.18 -4.18
N PHE A 331 12.22 2.40 -4.53
CA PHE A 331 11.35 3.21 -3.67
C PHE A 331 10.02 2.49 -3.39
N LYS A 332 9.41 1.88 -4.41
CA LYS A 332 8.17 1.12 -4.25
C LYS A 332 8.40 -0.12 -3.37
N ARG A 333 9.52 -0.84 -3.51
CA ARG A 333 9.87 -1.97 -2.62
C ARG A 333 10.02 -1.52 -1.17
N ILE A 334 10.61 -0.35 -0.93
CA ILE A 334 10.83 0.22 0.41
C ILE A 334 9.56 0.80 1.02
N THR A 335 8.69 1.43 0.24
CA THR A 335 7.58 2.25 0.78
C THR A 335 6.20 1.73 0.46
N THR A 336 6.08 0.74 -0.43
CA THR A 336 4.85 0.30 -1.14
C THR A 336 4.15 1.37 -1.97
N VAL A 337 4.74 2.56 -2.11
CA VAL A 337 4.12 3.69 -2.80
C VAL A 337 4.84 3.94 -4.14
N PRO A 338 4.11 4.22 -5.24
CA PRO A 338 4.74 4.61 -6.49
C PRO A 338 5.34 6.02 -6.37
N LEU A 339 6.67 6.13 -6.47
CA LEU A 339 7.40 7.38 -6.26
C LEU A 339 6.93 8.50 -7.19
N GLN A 340 7.00 8.31 -8.51
CA GLN A 340 6.67 9.35 -9.48
C GLN A 340 5.24 9.86 -9.35
N SER A 341 4.24 8.97 -9.39
CA SER A 341 2.83 9.36 -9.30
C SER A 341 2.51 10.05 -7.96
N LYS A 342 3.04 9.53 -6.85
CA LYS A 342 2.84 10.16 -5.54
C LYS A 342 3.54 11.52 -5.48
N PHE A 343 4.77 11.63 -5.95
CA PHE A 343 5.51 12.88 -5.95
C PHE A 343 4.81 13.96 -6.77
N LEU A 344 4.37 13.64 -7.99
CA LEU A 344 3.65 14.57 -8.85
C LEU A 344 2.31 15.00 -8.23
N SER A 345 1.51 14.06 -7.74
CA SER A 345 0.24 14.42 -7.08
C SER A 345 0.42 15.27 -5.82
N GLN A 346 1.47 15.05 -5.03
CA GLN A 346 1.76 15.91 -3.88
C GLN A 346 2.29 17.29 -4.31
N LEU A 347 3.08 17.35 -5.38
CA LEU A 347 3.47 18.63 -5.98
C LEU A 347 2.25 19.41 -6.44
N ASP A 348 1.33 18.82 -7.20
CA ASP A 348 0.13 19.50 -7.70
C ASP A 348 -0.72 20.03 -6.54
N LEU A 349 -0.93 19.20 -5.51
CA LEU A 349 -1.71 19.55 -4.31
C LEU A 349 -1.11 20.75 -3.54
N HIS A 350 0.22 20.85 -3.46
CA HIS A 350 0.89 21.86 -2.65
C HIS A 350 1.41 23.06 -3.44
N SER A 351 1.57 22.94 -4.77
CA SER A 351 2.20 23.96 -5.61
C SER A 351 1.50 25.32 -5.49
N TYR A 352 0.17 25.34 -5.56
CA TYR A 352 -0.58 26.59 -5.44
C TYR A 352 -0.32 27.32 -4.10
N ASN A 353 -0.39 26.58 -2.99
CA ASN A 353 -0.18 27.16 -1.66
C ASN A 353 1.27 27.62 -1.46
N LEU A 354 2.24 26.88 -2.02
CA LEU A 354 3.65 27.27 -2.01
C LEU A 354 3.87 28.55 -2.83
N MET A 355 3.30 28.64 -4.04
CA MET A 355 3.38 29.85 -4.88
C MET A 355 2.80 31.06 -4.16
N LYS A 356 1.61 30.93 -3.56
CA LYS A 356 0.98 31.99 -2.76
C LYS A 356 1.88 32.42 -1.59
N LEU A 357 2.46 31.48 -0.85
CA LEU A 357 3.35 31.77 0.26
C LEU A 357 4.63 32.49 -0.18
N PHE A 358 5.19 32.12 -1.33
CA PHE A 358 6.38 32.78 -1.86
C PHE A 358 6.09 34.17 -2.41
N GLN A 359 4.92 34.41 -3.00
CA GLN A 359 4.47 35.74 -3.42
C GLN A 359 4.26 36.69 -2.22
N GLN A 360 3.82 36.14 -1.08
CA GLN A 360 3.59 36.91 0.15
C GLN A 360 4.86 37.19 0.95
N ARG A 361 5.97 36.49 0.68
CA ARG A 361 7.25 36.77 1.35
C ARG A 361 7.90 38.03 0.79
N GLY A 362 8.44 38.86 1.67
CA GLY A 362 9.27 40.03 1.31
C GLY A 362 10.77 39.77 1.40
N GLY A 363 11.57 40.82 1.16
CA GLY A 363 13.03 40.82 1.36
C GLY A 363 13.85 40.21 0.21
N GLN A 364 15.14 39.97 0.47
CA GLN A 364 16.11 39.55 -0.57
C GLN A 364 15.81 38.16 -1.15
N LEU A 365 15.18 37.30 -0.37
CA LEU A 365 14.76 35.95 -0.78
C LEU A 365 13.59 36.03 -1.77
N ALA A 366 12.63 36.94 -1.55
CA ALA A 366 11.52 37.19 -2.47
C ALA A 366 12.00 37.73 -3.82
N LYS A 367 12.97 38.65 -3.82
CA LYS A 367 13.58 39.18 -5.05
C LYS A 367 14.26 38.09 -5.89
N ARG A 368 14.86 37.07 -5.26
CA ARG A 368 15.45 35.91 -5.97
C ARG A 368 14.40 34.92 -6.48
N LEU A 369 13.30 34.76 -5.75
CA LEU A 369 12.23 33.83 -6.13
C LEU A 369 11.24 34.41 -7.14
N GLN A 370 11.10 35.74 -7.20
CA GLN A 370 10.22 36.46 -8.13
C GLN A 370 10.33 36.02 -9.60
N PRO A 371 11.54 35.98 -10.23
CA PRO A 371 11.64 35.56 -11.63
C PRO A 371 11.22 34.09 -11.83
N ILE A 372 11.51 33.21 -10.86
CA ILE A 372 11.16 31.79 -10.91
C ILE A 372 9.63 31.62 -10.79
N ILE A 373 8.99 32.36 -9.89
CA ILE A 373 7.52 32.33 -9.71
C ILE A 373 6.81 32.88 -10.95
N ALA A 374 7.35 33.95 -11.56
CA ALA A 374 6.81 34.52 -12.79
C ALA A 374 6.92 33.53 -13.96
N GLU A 375 8.08 32.88 -14.12
CA GLU A 375 8.27 31.82 -15.11
C GLU A 375 7.34 30.63 -14.87
N MET A 376 7.15 30.21 -13.61
CA MET A 376 6.20 29.14 -13.27
C MET A 376 4.74 29.52 -13.54
N ALA A 377 4.36 30.79 -13.31
CA ALA A 377 3.02 31.29 -13.61
C ALA A 377 2.75 31.38 -15.12
N GLU A 378 3.75 31.82 -15.90
CA GLU A 378 3.68 31.78 -17.36
C GLU A 378 3.62 30.33 -17.88
N VAL A 379 4.47 29.44 -17.38
CA VAL A 379 4.47 28.02 -17.79
C VAL A 379 3.15 27.31 -17.43
N SER A 380 2.47 27.71 -16.36
CA SER A 380 1.14 27.18 -16.01
C SER A 380 0.07 27.65 -17.01
N LEU A 381 0.12 28.90 -17.48
CA LEU A 381 -0.79 29.43 -18.51
C LEU A 381 -0.48 28.85 -19.88
N THR A 382 0.79 28.77 -20.26
CA THR A 382 1.23 28.23 -21.55
C THR A 382 1.00 26.72 -21.62
N LYS A 383 1.08 25.98 -20.51
CA LYS A 383 0.72 24.54 -20.49
C LYS A 383 -0.77 24.28 -20.47
N VAL A 384 -1.62 25.14 -19.90
CA VAL A 384 -3.08 24.97 -20.08
C VAL A 384 -3.48 25.15 -21.54
N ILE A 385 -2.77 26.02 -22.28
CA ILE A 385 -2.94 26.21 -23.73
C ILE A 385 -2.26 25.09 -24.54
N PHE A 386 -1.12 24.55 -24.10
CA PHE A 386 -0.39 23.52 -24.85
C PHE A 386 -0.84 22.07 -24.56
N VAL A 387 -1.33 21.79 -23.35
CA VAL A 387 -1.91 20.48 -22.97
C VAL A 387 -3.22 20.22 -23.73
N THR A 388 -3.87 21.26 -24.25
CA THR A 388 -5.02 21.12 -25.15
C THR A 388 -4.62 20.90 -26.63
N THR A 389 -3.33 21.02 -27.02
CA THR A 389 -2.94 21.00 -28.45
C THR A 389 -1.66 20.21 -28.81
N ASN A 390 -1.40 19.07 -28.16
CA ASN A 390 -0.41 18.02 -28.53
C ASN A 390 0.96 18.03 -27.81
N LEU A 391 1.40 16.79 -27.57
CA LEU A 391 2.60 16.31 -26.89
C LEU A 391 3.93 16.86 -27.44
N ASN A 392 4.92 17.07 -26.56
CA ASN A 392 6.30 16.66 -26.85
C ASN A 392 7.19 16.53 -25.59
N ALA A 393 8.03 15.48 -25.61
CA ALA A 393 8.89 15.01 -24.50
C ALA A 393 10.01 15.97 -24.07
N THR A 394 10.25 17.03 -24.83
CA THR A 394 11.21 18.10 -24.50
C THR A 394 10.77 18.92 -23.29
N ALA A 395 9.47 19.19 -23.15
CA ALA A 395 8.93 19.98 -22.04
C ALA A 395 9.10 19.28 -20.67
N TYR A 396 9.15 17.95 -20.64
CA TYR A 396 9.38 17.20 -19.41
C TYR A 396 10.83 17.33 -18.91
N ASN A 397 11.81 17.35 -19.82
CA ASN A 397 13.22 17.53 -19.46
C ASN A 397 13.52 18.95 -18.98
N ASP A 398 12.82 19.96 -19.50
CA ASP A 398 12.94 21.34 -19.03
C ASP A 398 12.33 21.56 -17.65
N ILE A 399 11.22 20.88 -17.32
CA ILE A 399 10.66 20.88 -15.96
C ILE A 399 11.62 20.23 -14.97
N VAL A 400 12.23 19.09 -15.34
CA VAL A 400 13.21 18.41 -14.48
C VAL A 400 14.47 19.25 -14.28
N ARG A 401 14.91 19.97 -15.32
CA ARG A 401 16.03 20.92 -15.26
C ARG A 401 15.71 22.12 -14.36
N ASN A 402 14.53 22.71 -14.48
CA ASN A 402 14.10 23.85 -13.67
C ASN A 402 13.88 23.46 -12.19
N CYS A 403 13.35 22.25 -11.93
CA CYS A 403 13.27 21.70 -10.58
C CYS A 403 14.65 21.42 -9.95
N ARG A 404 15.64 21.01 -10.76
CA ARG A 404 17.03 20.81 -10.31
C ARG A 404 17.68 22.15 -9.95
N ASN A 405 17.51 23.17 -10.78
CA ASN A 405 18.01 24.53 -10.53
C ASN A 405 17.39 25.14 -9.25
N PHE A 406 16.10 24.91 -9.01
CA PHE A 406 15.42 25.34 -7.78
C PHE A 406 15.97 24.65 -6.53
N HIS A 407 16.29 23.35 -6.62
CA HIS A 407 16.90 22.59 -5.53
C HIS A 407 18.32 23.10 -5.20
N GLU A 408 19.14 23.36 -6.22
CA GLU A 408 20.50 23.90 -6.06
C GLU A 408 20.49 25.31 -5.45
N LEU A 409 19.60 26.19 -5.90
CA LEU A 409 19.41 27.53 -5.32
C LEU A 409 18.94 27.50 -3.86
N THR A 410 18.14 26.49 -3.50
CA THR A 410 17.70 26.28 -2.12
C THR A 410 18.86 25.79 -1.24
N ILE A 411 19.72 24.91 -1.74
CA ILE A 411 20.91 24.41 -1.03
C ILE A 411 21.95 25.52 -0.81
N GLU A 412 22.24 26.34 -1.83
CA GLU A 412 23.17 27.49 -1.68
C GLU A 412 22.67 28.51 -0.65
N HIS A 413 21.36 28.75 -0.59
CA HIS A 413 20.78 29.65 0.40
C HIS A 413 20.94 29.12 1.83
N PHE A 414 20.82 27.80 2.04
CA PHE A 414 21.04 27.18 3.33
C PHE A 414 22.52 27.16 3.74
N HIS A 415 23.45 26.96 2.80
CA HIS A 415 24.89 27.02 3.08
C HIS A 415 25.35 28.43 3.48
N ARG A 416 24.89 29.50 2.80
CA ARG A 416 25.24 30.88 3.20
C ARG A 416 24.74 31.24 4.61
N LYS A 417 23.59 30.70 5.03
CA LYS A 417 23.05 30.95 6.37
C LYS A 417 23.86 30.29 7.49
N SER A 418 24.55 29.18 7.20
CA SER A 418 25.46 28.52 8.15
C SER A 418 26.82 29.22 8.27
N SER A 419 27.24 30.00 7.27
CA SER A 419 28.49 30.77 7.30
C SER A 419 28.36 32.13 7.98
N SER A 420 27.14 32.70 8.05
CA SER A 420 26.89 33.99 8.71
C SER A 420 26.62 33.89 10.22
N SER A 421 26.53 32.68 10.79
CA SER A 421 26.30 32.44 12.22
C SER A 421 27.58 32.31 13.07
N THR A 422 28.77 32.53 12.50
CA THR A 422 30.06 32.43 13.22
C THR A 422 30.64 33.80 13.61
N ILE A 423 29.92 34.90 13.40
CA ILE A 423 30.35 36.24 13.82
C ILE A 423 29.27 36.80 14.74
N TYR A 424 29.23 36.33 15.99
CA TYR A 424 28.75 37.04 17.19
C TYR A 424 28.78 36.06 18.37
N SER A 425 29.96 35.91 18.96
CA SER A 425 30.15 35.50 20.35
C SER A 425 31.52 36.03 20.78
N GLY A 426 31.51 37.24 21.35
CA GLY A 426 32.54 37.69 22.27
C GLY A 426 32.28 37.11 23.65
#